data_AF-A0A2E8GC13-F1
#
_entry.id   AF-A0A2E8GC13-F1
#
_cell.length_a   1.000
_cell.length_b   1.000
_cell.length_c   1.000
_cell.angle_alpha   90.00
_cell.angle_beta   90.00
_cell.angle_gamma   90.00
#
_symmetry.space_group_name_H-M   'P 1'
#
loop_
_entity.id
_entity.type
_entity.pdbx_description
1 polymer ?
#
loop_
_entity_poly.entity_id
_entity_poly.type
_entity_poly.pdbx_seq_one_letter_code
_entity_poly.pdbx_strand_id
1 'polypeptide(L)'
;MLTVNRQTIAIGLVILVLGLGIAAFVVMEFSDTFHIPTPDEISVWVEGYGGAGPVAYLLLYTFAPMLFVPSFPISMAAGLLFGPLWGTVFASLGSTLGALLPFIIARHFARPYVARHLRGRLKDLDQKIEAHGWIYLAVTRLIPLFPFELLNYGFGLTKVRFVTYIVVSWLGMLPATIAYVFFGASMLDIVEGTFRIELVIGVVLFAVLGLLPVIYRRSRYFKPKQKPEKTIG
;
A
#
# COMPACT_ATOMS: atom_id res chain seq x y z
N MET A 1 -10.22 -25.61 -8.18
CA MET A 1 -9.33 -25.07 -9.23
C MET A 1 -10.08 -23.89 -9.85
N LEU A 2 -9.92 -22.68 -9.32
CA LEU A 2 -10.54 -21.49 -9.91
C LEU A 2 -9.63 -21.03 -11.04
N THR A 3 -9.98 -21.44 -12.26
CA THR A 3 -9.34 -20.93 -13.48
C THR A 3 -9.56 -19.42 -13.50
N VAL A 4 -8.50 -18.64 -13.26
CA VAL A 4 -8.55 -17.20 -13.51
C VAL A 4 -8.69 -17.05 -15.01
N ASN A 5 -9.92 -16.79 -15.42
CA ASN A 5 -10.32 -16.74 -16.81
C ASN A 5 -9.49 -15.67 -17.51
N ARG A 6 -9.06 -15.94 -18.75
CA ARG A 6 -8.41 -14.95 -19.62
C ARG A 6 -9.23 -13.65 -19.69
N GLN A 7 -10.55 -13.77 -19.56
CA GLN A 7 -11.48 -12.64 -19.44
C GLN A 7 -11.30 -11.83 -18.15
N THR A 8 -11.04 -12.45 -16.99
CA THR A 8 -10.80 -11.70 -15.73
C THR A 8 -9.50 -10.92 -15.77
N ILE A 9 -8.47 -11.46 -16.43
CA ILE A 9 -7.20 -10.76 -16.66
C ILE A 9 -7.40 -9.60 -17.64
N ALA A 10 -8.15 -9.83 -18.73
CA ALA A 10 -8.49 -8.79 -19.70
C ALA A 10 -9.33 -7.67 -19.06
N ILE A 11 -10.34 -8.01 -18.24
CA ILE A 11 -11.14 -7.03 -17.50
C ILE A 11 -10.28 -6.24 -16.52
N GLY A 12 -9.37 -6.90 -15.79
CA GLY A 12 -8.42 -6.22 -14.91
C GLY A 12 -7.48 -5.27 -15.65
N LEU A 13 -7.00 -5.65 -16.83
CA LEU A 13 -6.17 -4.80 -17.70
C LEU A 13 -6.97 -3.63 -18.27
N VAL A 14 -8.21 -3.86 -18.69
CA VAL A 14 -9.09 -2.80 -19.19
C VAL A 14 -9.41 -1.80 -18.08
N ILE A 15 -9.73 -2.27 -16.86
CA ILE A 15 -9.96 -1.38 -15.71
C ILE A 15 -8.69 -0.60 -15.35
N LEU A 16 -7.52 -1.23 -15.43
CA LEU A 16 -6.24 -0.56 -15.20
C LEU A 16 -5.97 0.52 -16.26
N VAL A 17 -6.16 0.21 -17.54
CA VAL A 17 -5.96 1.15 -18.66
C VAL A 17 -6.97 2.29 -18.60
N LEU A 18 -8.23 2.01 -18.28
CA LEU A 18 -9.25 3.04 -18.09
C LEU A 18 -8.96 3.87 -16.85
N GLY A 19 -8.50 3.27 -15.74
CA GLY A 19 -8.10 3.98 -14.54
C GLY A 19 -6.90 4.90 -14.77
N LEU A 20 -5.89 4.43 -15.52
CA LEU A 20 -4.74 5.23 -15.94
C LEU A 20 -5.14 6.34 -16.91
N GLY A 21 -6.06 6.06 -17.84
CA GLY A 21 -6.60 7.05 -18.77
C GLY A 21 -7.43 8.13 -18.07
N ILE A 22 -8.25 7.76 -17.08
CA ILE A 22 -9.02 8.71 -16.25
C ILE A 22 -8.06 9.51 -15.36
N ALA A 23 -7.05 8.89 -14.75
CA ALA A 23 -6.05 9.60 -13.97
C ALA A 23 -5.26 10.59 -14.84
N ALA A 24 -4.84 10.18 -16.05
CA ALA A 24 -4.18 11.07 -17.00
C ALA A 24 -5.11 12.20 -17.46
N PHE A 25 -6.38 11.91 -17.75
CA PHE A 25 -7.38 12.90 -18.12
C PHE A 25 -7.63 13.91 -16.99
N VAL A 26 -7.78 13.45 -15.75
CA VAL A 26 -7.94 14.33 -14.59
C VAL A 26 -6.69 15.18 -14.38
N VAL A 27 -5.49 14.61 -14.55
CA VAL A 27 -4.23 15.36 -14.46
C VAL A 27 -4.11 16.39 -15.59
N MET A 28 -4.53 16.08 -16.82
CA MET A 28 -4.47 16.99 -17.96
C MET A 28 -5.56 18.08 -17.91
N GLU A 29 -6.75 17.78 -17.40
CA GLU A 29 -7.86 18.74 -17.31
C GLU A 29 -7.71 19.67 -16.11
N PHE A 30 -7.14 19.16 -15.00
CA PHE A 30 -6.87 19.95 -13.80
C PHE A 30 -5.40 20.40 -13.68
N SER A 31 -4.55 20.21 -14.70
CA SER A 31 -3.15 20.67 -14.66
C SER A 31 -3.03 22.18 -14.51
N ASP A 32 -3.99 22.95 -15.04
CA ASP A 32 -4.01 24.41 -14.91
C ASP A 32 -4.51 24.86 -13.52
N THR A 33 -5.20 23.97 -12.78
CA THR A 33 -5.65 24.21 -11.40
C THR A 33 -4.64 23.71 -10.37
N PHE A 34 -3.93 22.61 -10.66
CA PHE A 34 -2.83 22.08 -9.87
C PHE A 34 -1.51 22.50 -10.51
N HIS A 35 -1.04 23.70 -10.18
CA HIS A 35 0.33 24.13 -10.51
C HIS A 35 1.30 23.08 -9.96
N ILE A 36 1.87 22.24 -10.83
CA ILE A 36 2.87 21.24 -10.44
C ILE A 36 4.14 22.05 -10.16
N PRO A 37 4.54 22.20 -8.89
CA PRO A 37 5.60 23.13 -8.56
C PRO A 37 6.91 22.65 -9.19
N THR A 38 7.66 23.59 -9.76
CA THR A 38 8.97 23.32 -10.35
C THR A 38 9.96 22.84 -9.27
N PRO A 39 11.06 22.15 -9.62
CA PRO A 39 12.11 21.75 -8.66
C PRO A 39 12.58 22.91 -7.76
N ASP A 40 12.71 24.10 -8.33
CA ASP A 40 13.07 25.33 -7.62
C ASP A 40 11.94 25.78 -6.68
N GLU A 41 10.69 25.73 -7.12
CA GLU A 41 9.53 26.03 -6.27
C GLU A 41 9.38 25.03 -5.12
N ILE A 42 9.61 23.73 -5.36
CA ILE A 42 9.57 22.68 -4.33
C ILE A 42 10.69 22.92 -3.31
N SER A 43 11.89 23.25 -3.77
CA SER A 43 13.03 23.56 -2.90
C SER A 43 12.74 24.80 -2.06
N VAL A 44 12.22 25.87 -2.65
CA VAL A 44 11.80 27.10 -1.96
C VAL A 44 10.59 26.86 -1.04
N TRP A 45 9.66 25.96 -1.39
CA TRP A 45 8.54 25.56 -0.53
C TRP A 45 9.04 24.80 0.70
N VAL A 46 9.90 23.81 0.49
CA VAL A 46 10.47 22.96 1.56
C VAL A 46 11.35 23.80 2.49
N GLU A 47 12.13 24.74 1.95
CA GLU A 47 12.89 25.72 2.72
C GLU A 47 11.98 26.73 3.42
N GLY A 48 10.88 27.16 2.77
CA GLY A 48 9.93 28.15 3.25
C GLY A 48 9.02 27.68 4.40
N TYR A 49 8.74 26.38 4.51
CA TYR A 49 7.96 25.81 5.62
C TYR A 49 8.81 25.42 6.84
N GLY A 50 10.15 25.44 6.74
CA GLY A 50 11.05 25.05 7.82
C GLY A 50 10.65 23.72 8.48
N GLY A 51 10.59 23.67 9.80
CA GLY A 51 10.18 22.47 10.56
C GLY A 51 8.69 22.08 10.46
N ALA A 52 7.82 22.93 9.90
CA ALA A 52 6.38 22.67 9.85
C ALA A 52 5.97 21.71 8.72
N GLY A 53 6.76 21.65 7.63
CA GLY A 53 6.49 20.79 6.46
C GLY A 53 6.37 19.30 6.82
N PRO A 54 7.37 18.71 7.53
CA PRO A 54 7.28 17.32 7.98
C PRO A 54 6.09 17.03 8.89
N VAL A 55 5.72 17.98 9.77
CA VAL A 55 4.57 17.83 10.67
C VAL A 55 3.27 17.81 9.87
N ALA A 56 3.10 18.74 8.94
CA ALA A 56 1.91 18.81 8.08
C ALA A 56 1.78 17.54 7.22
N TYR A 57 2.88 17.07 6.64
CA TYR A 57 2.94 15.81 5.90
C TYR A 57 2.53 14.61 6.76
N LEU A 58 3.09 14.50 7.98
CA LEU A 58 2.77 13.41 8.89
C LEU A 58 1.30 13.43 9.30
N LEU A 59 0.73 14.60 9.57
CA LEU A 59 -0.70 14.75 9.87
C LEU A 59 -1.54 14.31 8.67
N LEU A 60 -1.22 14.80 7.47
CA LEU A 60 -1.90 14.40 6.24
C LEU A 60 -1.88 12.88 6.06
N TYR A 61 -0.70 12.25 6.13
CA TYR A 61 -0.58 10.81 5.93
C TYR A 61 -1.21 9.99 7.08
N THR A 62 -1.30 10.57 8.27
CA THR A 62 -1.97 9.93 9.40
C THR A 62 -3.49 9.89 9.20
N PHE A 63 -4.11 10.96 8.71
CA PHE A 63 -5.57 11.05 8.56
C PHE A 63 -6.09 10.56 7.20
N ALA A 64 -5.32 10.74 6.13
CA ALA A 64 -5.76 10.41 4.77
C ALA A 64 -6.21 8.94 4.60
N PRO A 65 -5.53 7.92 5.16
CA PRO A 65 -5.98 6.53 5.07
C PRO A 65 -7.32 6.25 5.77
N MET A 66 -7.69 7.05 6.78
CA MET A 66 -9.01 6.94 7.42
C MET A 66 -10.14 7.35 6.47
N LEU A 67 -9.83 8.26 5.54
CA LEU A 67 -10.74 8.74 4.51
C LEU A 67 -10.64 7.92 3.21
N PHE A 68 -10.00 6.76 3.25
CA PHE A 68 -9.76 5.91 2.08
C PHE A 68 -8.95 6.58 0.96
N VAL A 69 -8.17 7.62 1.30
CA VAL A 69 -7.24 8.22 0.35
C VAL A 69 -6.09 7.24 0.11
N PRO A 70 -5.76 6.93 -1.16
CA PRO A 70 -4.68 6.02 -1.48
C PRO A 70 -3.35 6.48 -0.87
N SER A 71 -2.65 5.54 -0.24
CA SER A 71 -1.35 5.80 0.42
C SER A 71 -0.18 6.02 -0.56
N PHE A 72 -0.33 5.59 -1.82
CA PHE A 72 0.73 5.63 -2.85
C PHE A 72 1.13 7.06 -3.26
N PRO A 73 0.21 7.96 -3.66
CA PRO A 73 0.56 9.34 -4.01
C PRO A 73 1.22 10.09 -2.84
N ILE A 74 0.78 9.83 -1.60
CA ILE A 74 1.32 10.45 -0.40
C ILE A 74 2.75 9.97 -0.13
N SER A 75 3.06 8.69 -0.41
CA SER A 75 4.43 8.16 -0.31
C SER A 75 5.36 8.77 -1.35
N MET A 76 4.88 8.93 -2.59
CA MET A 76 5.67 9.58 -3.64
C MET A 76 5.93 11.05 -3.34
N ALA A 77 4.93 11.77 -2.83
CA ALA A 77 5.07 13.16 -2.42
C ALA A 77 6.17 13.31 -1.35
N ALA A 78 6.35 12.33 -0.46
CA ALA A 78 7.45 12.36 0.50
C ALA A 78 8.83 12.36 -0.17
N GLY A 79 9.00 11.57 -1.24
CA GLY A 79 10.24 11.55 -2.02
C GLY A 79 10.49 12.85 -2.76
N LEU A 80 9.44 13.42 -3.34
CA LEU A 80 9.50 14.69 -4.03
C LEU A 80 9.85 15.86 -3.09
N LEU A 81 9.25 15.88 -1.89
CA LEU A 81 9.38 16.98 -0.93
C LEU A 81 10.61 16.87 -0.03
N PHE A 82 11.00 15.66 0.37
CA PHE A 82 12.03 15.46 1.40
C PHE A 82 13.23 14.62 0.89
N GLY A 83 13.23 14.26 -0.38
CA GLY A 83 14.24 13.38 -0.96
C GLY A 83 14.14 11.92 -0.50
N PRO A 84 15.04 11.05 -0.96
CA PRO A 84 14.93 9.61 -0.77
C PRO A 84 15.08 9.16 0.69
N LEU A 85 16.00 9.76 1.44
CA LEU A 85 16.28 9.37 2.83
C LEU A 85 15.21 9.88 3.79
N TRP A 86 15.03 11.20 3.90
CA TRP A 86 14.05 11.79 4.81
C TRP A 86 12.61 11.53 4.37
N GLY A 87 12.35 11.47 3.07
CA GLY A 87 11.05 11.03 2.55
C GLY A 87 10.71 9.61 2.99
N THR A 88 11.68 8.69 3.02
CA THR A 88 11.47 7.33 3.52
C THR A 88 11.12 7.34 5.00
N VAL A 89 11.85 8.11 5.81
CA VAL A 89 11.58 8.23 7.25
C VAL A 89 10.16 8.76 7.49
N PHE A 90 9.80 9.88 6.86
CA PHE A 90 8.48 10.49 7.06
C PHE A 90 7.35 9.64 6.49
N ALA A 91 7.51 9.06 5.31
CA ALA A 91 6.50 8.17 4.73
C ALA A 91 6.34 6.88 5.55
N SER A 92 7.42 6.34 6.10
CA SER A 92 7.38 5.15 6.94
C SER A 92 6.65 5.41 8.26
N LEU A 93 6.93 6.55 8.90
CA LEU A 93 6.23 6.97 10.11
C LEU A 93 4.75 7.28 9.82
N GLY A 94 4.48 8.10 8.80
CA GLY A 94 3.13 8.52 8.41
C GLY A 94 2.25 7.34 8.02
N SER A 95 2.77 6.41 7.23
CA SER A 95 2.05 5.19 6.82
C SER A 95 1.76 4.25 8.01
N THR A 96 2.67 4.18 8.99
CA THR A 96 2.45 3.41 10.21
C THR A 96 1.36 4.04 11.08
N LEU A 97 1.41 5.37 11.29
CA LEU A 97 0.39 6.11 12.03
C LEU A 97 -0.97 6.04 11.34
N GLY A 98 -0.98 6.22 10.01
CA GLY A 98 -2.17 6.10 9.17
C GLY A 98 -2.76 4.69 9.13
N ALA A 99 -1.96 3.65 9.37
CA ALA A 99 -2.46 2.29 9.56
C ALA A 99 -3.00 2.04 10.97
N LEU A 100 -2.44 2.70 11.99
CA LEU A 100 -2.82 2.54 13.39
C LEU A 100 -4.19 3.13 13.70
N LEU A 101 -4.48 4.30 13.15
CA LEU A 101 -5.73 5.00 13.46
C LEU A 101 -7.00 4.23 13.04
N PRO A 102 -7.17 3.79 11.78
CA PRO A 102 -8.26 2.92 11.36
C PRO A 102 -8.36 1.62 12.18
N PHE A 103 -7.21 1.05 12.52
CA PHE A 103 -7.13 -0.18 13.32
C PHE A 103 -7.68 0.04 14.74
N ILE A 104 -7.26 1.12 15.41
CA ILE A 104 -7.72 1.46 16.76
C ILE A 104 -9.22 1.77 16.74
N ILE A 105 -9.69 2.52 15.73
CA ILE A 105 -11.11 2.82 15.56
C ILE A 105 -11.92 1.55 15.39
N ALA A 106 -11.52 0.67 14.48
CA ALA A 106 -12.19 -0.61 14.27
C ALA A 106 -12.20 -1.45 15.56
N ARG A 107 -11.09 -1.48 16.30
CA ARG A 107 -10.96 -2.30 17.50
C ARG A 107 -11.87 -1.89 18.64
N HIS A 108 -11.92 -0.60 18.94
CA HIS A 108 -12.61 -0.11 20.12
C HIS A 108 -14.05 0.28 19.81
N PHE A 109 -14.30 0.86 18.64
CA PHE A 109 -15.60 1.40 18.29
C PHE A 109 -16.40 0.47 17.39
N ALA A 110 -15.81 -0.17 16.38
CA ALA A 110 -16.59 -1.00 15.45
C ALA A 110 -16.78 -2.44 15.95
N ARG A 111 -15.75 -3.05 16.54
CA ARG A 111 -15.73 -4.46 16.94
C ARG A 111 -16.88 -4.87 17.87
N PRO A 112 -17.25 -4.09 18.91
CA PRO A 112 -18.38 -4.46 19.78
C PRO A 112 -19.71 -4.57 19.03
N TYR A 113 -19.97 -3.67 18.07
CA TYR A 113 -21.20 -3.68 17.27
C TYR A 113 -21.19 -4.82 16.25
N VAL A 114 -20.05 -5.00 15.57
CA VAL A 114 -19.83 -6.06 14.57
C VAL A 114 -19.97 -7.44 15.21
N ALA A 115 -19.41 -7.65 16.40
CA ALA A 115 -19.51 -8.91 17.14
C ALA A 115 -20.97 -9.31 17.48
N ARG A 116 -21.81 -8.32 17.80
CA ARG A 116 -23.24 -8.54 18.09
C ARG A 116 -24.04 -8.96 16.84
N HIS A 117 -23.68 -8.44 15.67
CA HIS A 117 -24.42 -8.67 14.42
C HIS A 117 -23.96 -9.93 13.64
N LEU A 118 -22.71 -10.36 13.78
CA LEU A 118 -22.12 -11.40 12.93
C LEU A 118 -22.31 -12.86 13.37
N ARG A 119 -23.28 -13.16 14.25
CA ARG A 119 -23.73 -14.53 14.61
C ARG A 119 -22.59 -15.57 14.75
N GLY A 120 -21.49 -15.23 15.40
CA GLY A 120 -20.35 -16.14 15.64
C GLY A 120 -19.25 -16.19 14.57
N ARG A 121 -19.46 -15.66 13.36
CA ARG A 121 -18.41 -15.64 12.30
C ARG A 121 -17.14 -14.90 12.71
N LEU A 122 -17.29 -13.85 13.52
CA LEU A 122 -16.16 -13.10 14.06
C LEU A 122 -15.32 -13.95 15.03
N LYS A 123 -15.96 -14.86 15.77
CA LYS A 123 -15.28 -15.78 16.70
C LYS A 123 -14.45 -16.82 15.94
N ASP A 124 -14.97 -17.34 14.83
CA ASP A 124 -14.24 -18.26 13.95
C ASP A 124 -13.01 -17.58 13.32
N LEU A 125 -13.17 -16.31 12.92
CA LEU A 125 -12.06 -15.50 12.40
C LEU A 125 -11.00 -15.25 13.47
N ASP A 126 -11.42 -14.91 14.69
CA ASP A 126 -10.54 -14.73 15.83
C ASP A 126 -9.72 -15.99 16.11
N GLN A 127 -10.35 -17.17 16.15
CA GLN A 127 -9.64 -18.44 16.38
C GLN A 127 -8.58 -18.74 15.31
N LYS A 128 -8.88 -18.43 14.04
CA LYS A 128 -7.91 -18.61 12.93
C LYS A 128 -6.71 -17.68 13.06
N ILE A 129 -6.93 -16.47 13.58
CA ILE A 129 -5.93 -15.42 13.67
C ILE A 129 -5.12 -15.49 14.97
N GLU A 130 -5.65 -16.09 16.03
CA GLU A 130 -5.06 -16.07 17.38
C GLU A 130 -3.62 -16.61 17.44
N ALA A 131 -3.32 -17.67 16.69
CA ALA A 131 -1.98 -18.27 16.68
C ALA A 131 -1.06 -17.77 15.54
N HIS A 132 -1.64 -17.35 14.40
CA HIS A 132 -0.87 -17.08 13.17
C HIS A 132 -1.14 -15.68 12.59
N GLY A 133 -1.70 -14.76 13.38
CA GLY A 133 -2.12 -13.42 12.94
C GLY A 133 -1.01 -12.60 12.27
N TRP A 134 0.24 -12.79 12.68
CA TRP A 134 1.41 -12.16 12.05
C TRP A 134 1.63 -12.63 10.61
N ILE A 135 1.37 -13.90 10.29
CA ILE A 135 1.51 -14.46 8.94
C ILE A 135 0.44 -13.85 8.04
N TYR A 136 -0.82 -13.84 8.49
CA TYR A 136 -1.92 -13.24 7.74
C TYR A 136 -1.62 -11.77 7.43
N LEU A 137 -1.15 -11.03 8.44
CA LEU A 137 -0.79 -9.63 8.28
C LEU A 137 0.37 -9.46 7.28
N ALA A 138 1.49 -10.16 7.47
CA ALA A 138 2.65 -10.07 6.58
C ALA A 138 2.28 -10.40 5.13
N VAL A 139 1.52 -11.48 4.91
CA VAL A 139 1.06 -11.89 3.57
C VAL A 139 0.17 -10.83 2.95
N THR A 140 -0.75 -10.23 3.71
CA THR A 140 -1.62 -9.17 3.16
C THR A 140 -0.89 -7.85 2.87
N ARG A 141 0.24 -7.57 3.54
CA ARG A 141 1.09 -6.40 3.22
C ARG A 141 1.93 -6.64 1.98
N LEU A 142 2.43 -7.85 1.79
CA LEU A 142 3.24 -8.23 0.63
C LEU A 142 2.39 -8.51 -0.62
N ILE A 143 1.17 -9.00 -0.43
CA ILE A 143 0.24 -9.33 -1.50
C ILE A 143 -1.00 -8.44 -1.35
N PRO A 144 -1.11 -7.35 -2.14
CA PRO A 144 -2.23 -6.41 -2.07
C PRO A 144 -3.49 -7.04 -2.69
N LEU A 145 -4.10 -7.99 -1.98
CA LEU A 145 -5.36 -8.64 -2.37
C LEU A 145 -6.58 -7.73 -2.14
N PHE A 146 -6.44 -6.77 -1.24
CA PHE A 146 -7.48 -5.84 -0.83
C PHE A 146 -6.89 -4.43 -0.71
N PRO A 147 -7.72 -3.37 -0.81
CA PRO A 147 -7.31 -2.01 -0.51
C PRO A 147 -6.65 -1.93 0.88
N PHE A 148 -5.51 -1.27 0.94
CA PHE A 148 -4.68 -1.16 2.14
C PHE A 148 -5.47 -0.57 3.32
N GLU A 149 -6.30 0.42 3.01
CA GLU A 149 -7.11 1.19 3.94
C GLU A 149 -8.20 0.30 4.57
N LEU A 150 -8.83 -0.57 3.77
CA LEU A 150 -9.80 -1.56 4.27
C LEU A 150 -9.16 -2.62 5.16
N LEU A 151 -7.94 -3.07 4.82
CA LEU A 151 -7.21 -4.05 5.63
C LEU A 151 -6.96 -3.53 7.05
N ASN A 152 -6.65 -2.23 7.20
CA ASN A 152 -6.39 -1.64 8.51
C ASN A 152 -7.61 -1.73 9.43
N TYR A 153 -8.81 -1.42 8.92
CA TYR A 153 -10.06 -1.64 9.64
C TYR A 153 -10.34 -3.12 9.88
N GLY A 154 -10.13 -3.97 8.86
CA GLY A 154 -10.33 -5.41 8.95
C GLY A 154 -9.50 -6.04 10.08
N PHE A 155 -8.21 -5.76 10.14
CA PHE A 155 -7.34 -6.25 11.22
C PHE A 155 -7.73 -5.68 12.58
N GLY A 156 -8.24 -4.45 12.64
CA GLY A 156 -8.77 -3.86 13.89
C GLY A 156 -9.92 -4.68 14.50
N LEU A 157 -10.76 -5.30 13.67
CA LEU A 157 -11.87 -6.17 14.10
C LEU A 157 -11.43 -7.54 14.65
N THR A 158 -10.18 -7.95 14.35
CA THR A 158 -9.63 -9.25 14.74
C THR A 158 -8.91 -9.21 16.10
N LYS A 159 -8.52 -10.37 16.62
CA LYS A 159 -7.66 -10.52 17.81
C LYS A 159 -6.15 -10.36 17.59
N VAL A 160 -5.67 -9.86 16.43
CA VAL A 160 -4.22 -9.61 16.26
C VAL A 160 -3.68 -8.68 17.36
N ARG A 161 -2.59 -9.07 18.02
CA ARG A 161 -1.94 -8.25 19.05
C ARG A 161 -1.50 -6.90 18.48
N PHE A 162 -1.69 -5.82 19.24
CA PHE A 162 -1.37 -4.45 18.80
C PHE A 162 0.10 -4.29 18.36
N VAL A 163 1.04 -4.80 19.16
CA VAL A 163 2.47 -4.74 18.84
C VAL A 163 2.80 -5.53 17.57
N THR A 164 2.21 -6.71 17.42
CA THR A 164 2.35 -7.51 16.19
C THR A 164 1.83 -6.75 14.98
N TYR A 165 0.69 -6.04 15.13
CA TYR A 165 0.14 -5.24 14.05
C TYR A 165 1.10 -4.13 13.60
N ILE A 166 1.67 -3.37 14.55
CA ILE A 166 2.64 -2.30 14.25
C ILE A 166 3.88 -2.87 13.55
N VAL A 167 4.59 -3.78 14.21
CA VAL A 167 5.92 -4.22 13.77
C VAL A 167 5.85 -4.92 12.42
N VAL A 168 4.87 -5.82 12.26
CA VAL A 168 4.74 -6.58 11.00
C VAL A 168 4.21 -5.68 9.88
N SER A 169 3.31 -4.74 10.16
CA SER A 169 2.87 -3.79 9.12
C SER A 169 4.02 -2.88 8.70
N TRP A 170 4.75 -2.32 9.66
CA TRP A 170 5.89 -1.44 9.39
C TRP A 170 6.94 -2.14 8.54
N LEU A 171 7.40 -3.33 8.95
CA LEU A 171 8.36 -4.13 8.18
C LEU A 171 7.82 -4.56 6.82
N GLY A 172 6.55 -4.95 6.74
CA GLY A 172 5.92 -5.40 5.49
C GLY A 172 5.70 -4.26 4.49
N MET A 173 5.50 -3.04 4.97
CA MET A 173 5.28 -1.85 4.13
C MET A 173 6.59 -1.18 3.72
N LEU A 174 7.64 -1.27 4.55
CA LEU A 174 8.89 -0.55 4.34
C LEU A 174 9.51 -0.72 2.94
N PRO A 175 9.59 -1.93 2.35
CA PRO A 175 10.13 -2.09 0.99
C PRO A 175 9.31 -1.33 -0.06
N ALA A 176 7.98 -1.34 0.07
CA ALA A 176 7.09 -0.61 -0.82
C ALA A 176 7.21 0.90 -0.63
N THR A 177 7.27 1.35 0.62
CA THR A 177 7.48 2.77 0.96
C THR A 177 8.78 3.29 0.35
N ILE A 178 9.90 2.58 0.51
CA ILE A 178 11.19 2.97 -0.08
C ILE A 178 11.06 3.11 -1.60
N ALA A 179 10.47 2.11 -2.27
CA ALA A 179 10.31 2.16 -3.71
C ALA A 179 9.49 3.37 -4.18
N TYR A 180 8.37 3.65 -3.53
CA TYR A 180 7.50 4.78 -3.89
C TYR A 180 8.16 6.13 -3.61
N VAL A 181 8.89 6.25 -2.50
CA VAL A 181 9.64 7.47 -2.17
C VAL A 181 10.76 7.69 -3.18
N PHE A 182 11.56 6.66 -3.50
CA PHE A 182 12.63 6.79 -4.49
C PHE A 182 12.06 7.13 -5.87
N PHE A 183 10.96 6.50 -6.26
CA PHE A 183 10.27 6.85 -7.50
C PHE A 183 9.80 8.31 -7.52
N GLY A 184 9.21 8.81 -6.42
CA GLY A 184 8.82 10.20 -6.28
C GLY A 184 10.00 11.18 -6.32
N ALA A 185 11.12 10.84 -5.65
CA ALA A 185 12.33 11.65 -5.64
C ALA A 185 12.97 11.78 -7.04
N SER A 186 12.83 10.75 -7.88
CA SER A 186 13.36 10.74 -9.24
C SER A 186 12.43 11.33 -10.29
N MET A 187 11.22 11.77 -9.94
CA MET A 187 10.28 12.34 -10.93
C MET A 187 10.84 13.61 -11.58
N LEU A 188 11.52 14.47 -10.82
CA LEU A 188 12.10 15.70 -11.35
C LEU A 188 13.26 15.41 -12.32
N ASP A 189 14.14 14.47 -11.95
CA ASP A 189 15.25 14.03 -12.80
C ASP A 189 14.75 13.44 -14.14
N ILE A 190 13.65 12.67 -14.12
CA ILE A 190 13.01 12.11 -15.32
C ILE A 190 12.52 13.22 -16.26
N VAL A 191 11.89 14.26 -15.71
CA VAL A 191 11.32 15.37 -16.48
C VAL A 191 12.42 16.24 -17.09
N GLU A 192 13.53 16.42 -16.38
CA GLU A 192 14.71 17.18 -16.85
C GLU A 192 15.62 16.36 -17.78
N GLY A 193 15.38 15.06 -17.95
CA GLY A 193 16.18 14.17 -18.79
C GLY A 193 17.55 13.83 -18.20
N THR A 194 17.74 13.99 -16.89
CA THR A 194 18.99 13.68 -16.20
C THR A 194 18.98 12.24 -15.67
N PHE A 195 19.97 11.43 -16.06
CA PHE A 195 20.08 10.04 -15.59
C PHE A 195 20.85 9.97 -14.28
N ARG A 196 20.11 9.92 -13.17
CA ARG A 196 20.67 9.72 -11.82
C ARG A 196 20.48 8.28 -11.33
N ILE A 197 21.36 7.82 -10.42
CA ILE A 197 21.35 6.44 -9.91
C ILE A 197 20.07 6.14 -9.11
N GLU A 198 19.50 7.16 -8.48
CA GLU A 198 18.26 7.13 -7.72
C GLU A 198 17.07 6.73 -8.60
N LEU A 199 17.05 7.19 -9.86
CA LEU A 199 16.04 6.87 -10.87
C LEU A 199 16.11 5.39 -11.25
N VAL A 200 17.31 4.87 -11.43
CA VAL A 200 17.53 3.44 -11.70
C VAL A 200 17.05 2.59 -10.52
N ILE A 201 17.36 2.99 -9.29
CA ILE A 201 16.92 2.28 -8.08
C ILE A 201 15.40 2.33 -7.94
N GLY A 202 14.78 3.51 -8.12
CA GLY A 202 13.34 3.70 -8.04
C GLY A 202 12.58 2.86 -9.07
N VAL A 203 13.02 2.88 -10.33
CA VAL A 203 12.43 2.08 -11.42
C VAL A 203 12.59 0.59 -11.17
N VAL A 204 13.79 0.14 -10.74
CA VAL A 204 14.03 -1.28 -10.45
C VAL A 204 13.17 -1.75 -9.27
N LEU A 205 13.09 -0.99 -8.18
CA LEU A 205 12.26 -1.35 -7.02
C LEU A 205 10.77 -1.36 -7.38
N PHE A 206 10.30 -0.37 -8.14
CA PHE A 206 8.92 -0.31 -8.59
C PHE A 206 8.58 -1.49 -9.52
N ALA A 207 9.46 -1.82 -10.46
CA ALA A 207 9.33 -2.99 -11.33
C ALA A 207 9.32 -4.29 -10.53
N VAL A 208 10.22 -4.45 -9.56
CA VAL A 208 10.27 -5.64 -8.69
C VAL A 208 8.97 -5.79 -7.90
N LEU A 209 8.49 -4.73 -7.24
CA LEU A 209 7.23 -4.76 -6.49
C LEU A 209 6.02 -5.02 -7.38
N GLY A 210 5.96 -4.42 -8.57
CA GLY A 210 4.91 -4.66 -9.56
C GLY A 210 4.90 -6.10 -10.10
N LEU A 211 6.08 -6.74 -10.15
CA LEU A 211 6.23 -8.12 -10.61
C LEU A 211 6.00 -9.16 -9.52
N LEU A 212 6.12 -8.83 -8.23
CA LEU A 212 5.88 -9.75 -7.11
C LEU A 212 4.49 -10.42 -7.16
N PRO A 213 3.37 -9.69 -7.40
CA PRO A 213 2.05 -10.29 -7.58
C PRO A 213 1.98 -11.27 -8.76
N VAL A 214 2.70 -10.98 -9.86
CA VAL A 214 2.72 -11.79 -11.08
C VAL A 214 3.51 -13.09 -10.86
N ILE A 215 4.66 -13.00 -10.21
CA ILE A 215 5.52 -14.14 -9.89
C ILE A 215 4.84 -15.05 -8.85
N TYR A 216 4.22 -14.47 -7.81
CA TYR A 216 3.48 -15.22 -6.80
C TYR A 216 2.29 -15.98 -7.41
N ARG A 217 1.54 -15.34 -8.32
CA ARG A 217 0.45 -16.00 -9.06
C ARG A 217 0.96 -17.15 -9.94
N ARG A 218 2.16 -17.03 -10.52
CA ARG A 218 2.77 -18.06 -11.38
C ARG A 218 3.26 -19.29 -10.60
N SER A 219 3.84 -19.09 -9.42
CA SER A 219 4.43 -20.17 -8.60
C SER A 219 3.39 -21.17 -8.05
N ARG A 220 2.17 -20.72 -7.75
CA ARG A 220 1.10 -21.59 -7.22
C ARG A 220 0.42 -22.50 -8.25
N TYR A 221 0.70 -22.36 -9.55
CA TYR A 221 0.13 -23.21 -10.60
C TYR A 221 0.87 -24.55 -10.83
N PHE A 222 2.06 -24.74 -10.24
CA PHE A 222 2.87 -25.97 -10.38
C PHE A 222 2.94 -26.79 -9.08
N LYS A 223 1.80 -27.24 -8.55
CA LYS A 223 1.77 -28.46 -7.73
C LYS A 223 1.08 -29.57 -8.53
N PRO A 224 1.78 -30.64 -8.96
CA PRO A 224 1.15 -31.73 -9.68
C PRO A 224 0.15 -32.44 -8.75
N LYS A 225 -1.06 -32.70 -9.23
CA LYS A 225 -2.05 -33.52 -8.50
C LYS A 225 -1.46 -34.91 -8.28
N GLN A 226 -1.21 -35.29 -7.02
CA GLN A 226 -1.06 -36.70 -6.66
C GLN A 226 -2.41 -37.39 -6.91
N LYS A 227 -2.40 -38.44 -7.73
CA LYS A 227 -3.57 -39.30 -7.97
C LYS A 227 -3.95 -40.01 -6.66
N PRO A 228 -5.24 -40.15 -6.33
CA PRO A 228 -5.66 -40.97 -5.21
C PRO A 228 -5.32 -42.43 -5.50
N GLU A 229 -4.65 -43.06 -4.54
CA GLU A 229 -4.46 -44.50 -4.44
C GLU A 229 -5.83 -45.17 -4.42
N LYS A 230 -6.13 -45.97 -5.46
CA LYS A 230 -7.32 -46.81 -5.45
C LYS A 230 -7.01 -48.03 -4.61
N THR A 231 -7.45 -48.00 -3.35
CA THR A 231 -7.74 -49.21 -2.60
C THR A 231 -9.00 -49.85 -3.18
N ILE A 232 -9.01 -51.19 -3.13
CA ILE A 232 -10.11 -52.14 -3.23
C ILE A 232 -10.26 -52.84 -4.59
N GLY A 233 -10.01 -54.15 -4.51
CA GLY A 233 -10.12 -55.21 -5.50
C GLY A 233 -9.37 -56.41 -4.95
#